data_AF-A0A9P8FH82-F1
#
_entry.id   AF-A0A9P8FH82-F1
#
_cell.length_a   1.000
_cell.length_b   1.000
_cell.length_c   1.000
_cell.angle_alpha   90.00
_cell.angle_beta   90.00
_cell.angle_gamma   90.00
#
_symmetry.space_group_name_H-M   'P 1'
#
loop_
_entity.id
_entity.type
_entity.pdbx_description
1 polymer ?
#
loop_
_entity_poly.entity_id
_entity_poly.type
_entity_poly.pdbx_seq_one_letter_code
_entity_poly.pdbx_strand_id
1 'polypeptide(L)'
;MNDRPPPLKRRRVSSSAEDMQHSIVDPGTIKINVSGAYIIDNGEAQSPASDSSVEEQGYEHDRRDIRLPNHTSVVSHVAADIGGSLAKVVYFSREPGAKEPGGRLHFLRFETEKIDTCIEFMRELQKKQRRANGGKQSELCVMATGGGAFKYYDRIKERLGVDVMREDEMECLIQGLDFFITEIPNEVFTYHDEDQDNLIHYTDARADVYPYLLVNIGSGVSMIKVEGPSKFQRIGGTSLGGGTLWGLLSLLTGARTFDDMLAMADAGDNSTVDLLVGDIYGQGMGYDKIGLSERTIASSFGKVFKRKREAEQNAEDGQLQHEDGPGGYDTATPEGAAKQQSDRKFDIGEGRMFAPQDISR
;
A
#
# COMPACT_ATOMS: atom_id res chain seq x y z
N MET A 1 35.54 65.78 20.31
CA MET A 1 34.23 65.77 19.64
C MET A 1 34.27 64.75 18.53
N ASN A 2 33.63 63.59 18.74
CA ASN A 2 33.35 62.59 17.73
C ASN A 2 32.16 61.77 18.23
N ASP A 3 30.95 62.26 17.95
CA ASP A 3 29.70 61.54 18.22
C ASP A 3 29.31 60.74 16.97
N ARG A 4 29.28 59.41 17.09
CA ARG A 4 28.56 58.53 16.15
C ARG A 4 27.17 58.24 16.72
N PRO A 5 26.09 58.33 15.92
CA PRO A 5 24.75 58.01 16.39
C PRO A 5 24.58 56.48 16.55
N PRO A 6 23.74 56.03 17.50
CA PRO A 6 23.51 54.59 17.73
C PRO A 6 22.69 53.97 16.59
N PRO A 7 22.85 52.66 16.32
CA PRO A 7 22.14 52.00 15.23
C PRO A 7 20.65 51.84 15.56
N LEU A 8 19.81 52.16 14.58
CA LEU A 8 18.36 51.98 14.62
C LEU A 8 18.02 50.50 14.81
N LYS A 9 17.30 50.17 15.90
CA LYS A 9 16.70 48.84 16.11
C LYS A 9 15.68 48.58 15.01
N ARG A 10 16.05 47.75 14.03
CA ARG A 10 15.09 47.14 13.09
C ARG A 10 14.11 46.31 13.92
N ARG A 11 12.86 46.77 13.98
CA ARG A 11 11.75 46.03 14.59
C ARG A 11 11.60 44.74 13.79
N ARG A 12 11.98 43.60 14.36
CA ARG A 12 11.60 42.28 13.82
C ARG A 12 10.08 42.28 13.78
N VAL A 13 9.52 42.35 12.58
CA VAL A 13 8.14 41.94 12.36
C VAL A 13 8.11 40.47 12.79
N SER A 14 7.24 40.14 13.75
CA SER A 14 7.11 38.76 14.19
C SER A 14 6.68 37.91 13.00
N SER A 15 7.28 36.74 12.83
CA SER A 15 6.91 35.77 11.78
C SER A 15 5.39 35.57 11.69
N SER A 16 4.70 35.64 12.83
CA SER A 16 3.24 35.58 12.94
C SER A 16 2.45 36.56 12.06
N ALA A 17 2.98 37.75 11.75
CA ALA A 17 2.25 38.73 10.92
C ALA A 17 2.41 38.45 9.41
N GLU A 18 3.61 38.07 8.98
CA GLU A 18 3.87 37.63 7.60
C GLU A 18 3.19 36.27 7.32
N ASP A 19 3.13 35.39 8.32
CA ASP A 19 2.43 34.10 8.27
C ASP A 19 0.90 34.25 8.17
N MET A 20 0.32 35.26 8.81
CA MET A 20 -1.10 35.60 8.66
C MET A 20 -1.41 36.19 7.28
N GLN A 21 -0.48 36.94 6.67
CA GLN A 21 -0.70 37.55 5.36
C GLN A 21 -0.67 36.52 4.23
N HIS A 22 0.16 35.47 4.33
CA HIS A 22 0.26 34.39 3.34
C HIS A 22 -0.89 33.38 3.39
N SER A 23 -1.42 33.08 4.58
CA SER A 23 -2.58 32.18 4.76
C SER A 23 -3.90 32.76 4.24
N ILE A 24 -3.93 34.06 3.93
CA ILE A 24 -5.04 34.73 3.24
C ILE A 24 -5.02 34.46 1.72
N VAL A 25 -3.86 34.10 1.17
CA VAL A 25 -3.65 33.96 -0.28
C VAL A 25 -3.94 32.52 -0.77
N ASP A 26 -3.81 31.52 0.10
CA ASP A 26 -4.13 30.11 -0.22
C ASP A 26 -4.81 29.40 0.98
N PRO A 27 -6.15 29.38 1.02
CA PRO A 27 -6.92 28.84 2.15
C PRO A 27 -6.74 27.33 2.42
N GLY A 28 -6.05 26.59 1.54
CA GLY A 28 -5.84 25.14 1.64
C GLY A 28 -4.53 24.72 2.30
N THR A 29 -3.56 25.62 2.49
CA THR A 29 -2.23 25.23 2.99
C THR A 29 -2.16 25.28 4.51
N ILE A 30 -2.29 24.12 5.17
CA ILE A 30 -1.99 24.00 6.61
C ILE A 30 -0.47 24.01 6.80
N LYS A 31 0.04 24.96 7.58
CA LYS A 31 1.41 24.86 8.10
C LYS A 31 1.42 24.04 9.38
N ILE A 32 2.00 22.84 9.32
CA ILE A 32 2.25 21.98 10.48
C ILE A 32 3.58 22.37 11.11
N ASN A 33 3.65 22.42 12.45
CA ASN A 33 4.90 22.68 13.16
C ASN A 33 5.53 21.33 13.53
N VAL A 34 6.57 20.97 12.79
CA VAL A 34 7.32 19.71 12.93
C VAL A 34 8.52 19.82 13.86
N SER A 35 8.75 20.97 14.49
CA SER A 35 9.85 21.12 15.44
C SER A 35 9.68 20.14 16.60
N GLY A 36 10.68 19.28 16.80
CA GLY A 36 10.65 18.22 17.82
C GLY A 36 9.72 17.06 17.48
N ALA A 37 9.31 16.90 16.21
CA ALA A 37 8.53 15.77 15.77
C ALA A 37 9.29 14.45 16.01
N TYR A 38 8.56 13.40 16.37
CA TYR A 38 9.11 12.06 16.51
C TYR A 38 8.04 11.01 16.26
N ILE A 39 8.47 9.84 15.77
CA ILE A 39 7.63 8.67 15.61
C ILE A 39 7.37 8.05 16.99
N ILE A 40 6.10 7.84 17.31
CA ILE A 40 5.68 7.15 18.53
C ILE A 40 5.92 5.66 18.31
N ASP A 41 6.84 5.08 19.06
CA ASP A 41 7.04 3.64 19.09
C ASP A 41 6.14 3.03 20.17
N ASN A 42 4.90 2.72 19.79
CA ASN A 42 4.06 1.87 20.62
C ASN A 42 4.59 0.45 20.45
N GLY A 43 5.64 0.10 21.21
CA GLY A 43 6.20 -1.26 21.21
C GLY A 43 5.09 -2.31 21.39
N GLU A 44 5.39 -3.57 21.09
CA GLU A 44 4.44 -4.70 21.09
C GLU A 44 3.61 -4.86 22.39
N ALA A 45 3.95 -4.16 23.48
CA ALA A 45 3.40 -4.32 24.82
C ALA A 45 2.47 -3.20 25.34
N GLN A 46 2.21 -2.12 24.60
CA GLN A 46 1.21 -1.10 25.03
C GLN A 46 0.28 -0.70 23.90
N SER A 47 -0.41 -1.70 23.35
CA SER A 47 -1.75 -1.46 22.83
C SER A 47 -2.64 -0.90 23.95
N PRO A 48 -3.68 -0.09 23.65
CA PRO A 48 -4.87 -0.09 24.48
C PRO A 48 -5.57 -1.45 24.33
N ALA A 49 -4.90 -2.54 24.75
CA ALA A 49 -5.17 -3.90 24.28
C ALA A 49 -5.26 -4.01 22.75
N SER A 50 -5.11 -5.21 22.22
CA SER A 50 -6.08 -5.66 21.24
C SER A 50 -7.45 -5.53 21.91
N ASP A 51 -8.00 -4.30 21.95
CA ASP A 51 -9.41 -4.17 22.16
C ASP A 51 -9.98 -4.94 20.97
N SER A 52 -10.64 -6.06 21.24
CA SER A 52 -11.27 -6.93 20.23
C SER A 52 -12.26 -6.17 19.33
N SER A 53 -12.43 -4.87 19.58
CA SER A 53 -13.15 -3.89 18.81
C SER A 53 -12.43 -3.38 17.54
N VAL A 54 -11.10 -3.54 17.38
CA VAL A 54 -10.37 -3.00 16.20
C VAL A 54 -10.58 -3.87 14.95
N GLU A 55 -10.54 -5.20 15.09
CA GLU A 55 -10.86 -6.11 13.97
C GLU A 55 -12.35 -6.02 13.56
N GLU A 56 -13.24 -5.69 14.50
CA GLU A 56 -14.68 -5.47 14.20
C GLU A 56 -14.95 -4.19 13.40
N GLN A 57 -14.05 -3.20 13.43
CA GLN A 57 -14.28 -1.89 12.83
C GLN A 57 -13.90 -1.81 11.33
N GLY A 58 -13.27 -2.86 10.78
CA GLY A 58 -13.02 -2.97 9.34
C GLY A 58 -11.92 -2.05 8.80
N TYR A 59 -11.01 -1.59 9.66
CA TYR A 59 -9.82 -0.81 9.30
C TYR A 59 -8.68 -1.09 10.27
N GLU A 60 -7.47 -0.75 9.86
CA GLU A 60 -6.27 -0.92 10.68
C GLU A 60 -5.60 0.42 10.94
N HIS A 61 -5.15 0.60 12.18
CA HIS A 61 -4.40 1.76 12.62
C HIS A 61 -2.91 1.43 12.61
N ASP A 62 -2.10 2.29 11.99
CA ASP A 62 -0.65 2.15 12.06
C ASP A 62 -0.17 2.32 13.50
N ARG A 63 0.88 1.61 13.88
CA ARG A 63 1.46 1.69 15.24
C ARG A 63 2.42 2.86 15.39
N ARG A 64 2.88 3.45 14.27
CA ARG A 64 3.91 4.48 14.18
C ARG A 64 3.32 5.86 13.85
N ASP A 65 2.44 6.34 14.71
CA ASP A 65 1.96 7.72 14.64
C ASP A 65 3.09 8.74 14.83
N ILE A 66 2.90 9.96 14.33
CA ILE A 66 3.88 11.04 14.54
C ILE A 66 3.39 12.00 15.61
N ARG A 67 4.19 12.18 16.67
CA ARG A 67 3.95 13.21 17.66
C ARG A 67 4.47 14.55 17.17
N LEU A 68 3.66 15.59 17.27
CA LEU A 68 3.98 16.98 16.94
C LEU A 68 3.86 17.85 18.21
N PRO A 69 4.89 17.89 19.08
CA PRO A 69 4.80 18.53 20.40
C PRO A 69 4.57 20.05 20.34
N ASN A 70 5.01 20.71 19.27
CA ASN A 70 4.95 22.16 19.16
C ASN A 70 3.82 22.68 18.25
N HIS A 71 2.97 21.80 17.72
CA HIS A 71 1.86 22.21 16.85
C HIS A 71 0.58 22.50 17.66
N THR A 72 0.27 23.78 17.84
CA THR A 72 -0.86 24.25 18.67
C THR A 72 -2.04 24.81 17.88
N SER A 73 -1.97 24.84 16.55
CA SER A 73 -3.06 25.30 15.68
C SER A 73 -4.17 24.25 15.58
N VAL A 74 -5.34 24.65 15.10
CA VAL A 74 -6.43 23.71 14.79
C VAL A 74 -6.19 23.19 13.38
N VAL A 75 -6.25 21.88 13.21
CA VAL A 75 -6.20 21.22 11.90
C VAL A 75 -7.55 20.59 11.65
N SER A 76 -8.30 21.12 10.69
CA SER A 76 -9.62 20.64 10.28
C SER A 76 -9.59 19.81 8.99
N HIS A 77 -8.41 19.31 8.61
CA HIS A 77 -8.25 18.55 7.37
C HIS A 77 -8.12 17.06 7.65
N VAL A 78 -8.67 16.27 6.73
CA VAL A 78 -8.46 14.83 6.63
C VAL A 78 -7.97 14.57 5.23
N ALA A 79 -6.82 13.91 5.11
CA ALA A 79 -6.26 13.51 3.83
C ALA A 79 -6.53 12.03 3.59
N ALA A 80 -6.95 11.67 2.38
CA ALA A 80 -7.22 10.29 1.98
C ALA A 80 -6.56 9.97 0.63
N ASP A 81 -5.65 9.00 0.59
CA ASP A 81 -5.19 8.37 -0.65
C ASP A 81 -6.04 7.13 -0.92
N ILE A 82 -6.89 7.18 -1.93
CA ILE A 82 -7.81 6.09 -2.25
C ILE A 82 -7.28 5.33 -3.47
N GLY A 83 -6.45 4.32 -3.20
CA GLY A 83 -5.91 3.43 -4.21
C GLY A 83 -6.88 2.34 -4.67
N GLY A 84 -6.42 1.50 -5.61
CA GLY A 84 -7.22 0.39 -6.14
C GLY A 84 -7.59 -0.67 -5.09
N SER A 85 -6.64 -1.01 -4.21
CA SER A 85 -6.80 -2.05 -3.19
C SER A 85 -7.00 -1.49 -1.77
N LEU A 86 -6.30 -0.40 -1.44
CA LEU A 86 -6.35 0.21 -0.10
C LEU A 86 -6.65 1.71 -0.18
N ALA A 87 -7.46 2.20 0.75
CA ALA A 87 -7.59 3.61 1.08
C ALA A 87 -6.78 3.91 2.34
N LYS A 88 -5.93 4.92 2.30
CA LYS A 88 -5.11 5.35 3.44
C LYS A 88 -5.59 6.72 3.89
N VAL A 89 -5.80 6.89 5.18
CA VAL A 89 -6.30 8.13 5.77
C VAL A 89 -5.26 8.66 6.75
N VAL A 90 -4.93 9.94 6.60
CA VAL A 90 -4.10 10.69 7.53
C VAL A 90 -4.91 11.82 8.13
N TYR A 91 -4.90 11.93 9.46
CA TYR A 91 -5.55 13.04 10.14
C TYR A 91 -4.78 13.48 11.38
N PHE A 92 -4.97 14.75 11.75
CA PHE A 92 -4.40 15.30 12.97
C PHE A 92 -5.44 15.31 14.09
N SER A 93 -5.02 14.97 15.30
CA SER A 93 -5.80 15.24 16.51
C SER A 93 -4.95 15.82 17.63
N ARG A 94 -5.59 16.63 18.47
CA ARG A 94 -5.02 17.07 19.75
C ARG A 94 -5.27 15.98 20.78
N GLU A 95 -4.26 15.67 21.59
CA GLU A 95 -4.41 14.71 22.68
C GLU A 95 -5.25 15.34 23.82
N PRO A 96 -6.50 14.88 24.06
CA PRO A 96 -7.36 15.49 25.06
C PRO A 96 -6.82 15.25 26.47
N GLY A 97 -6.61 16.32 27.23
CA GLY A 97 -6.13 16.22 28.61
C GLY A 97 -4.61 16.00 28.75
N ALA A 98 -3.86 16.00 27.64
CA ALA A 98 -2.40 16.03 27.71
C ALA A 98 -1.94 17.31 28.41
N LYS A 99 -1.06 17.16 29.42
CA LYS A 99 -0.40 18.30 30.09
C LYS A 99 0.54 19.04 29.13
N GLU A 100 1.00 18.36 28.10
CA GLU A 100 1.92 18.88 27.11
C GLU A 100 1.17 19.43 25.88
N PRO A 101 1.64 20.56 25.32
CA PRO A 101 1.07 21.11 24.09
C PRO A 101 1.28 20.17 22.89
N GLY A 102 0.60 20.48 21.78
CA GLY A 102 0.80 19.79 20.51
C GLY A 102 -0.36 18.90 20.09
N GLY A 103 -0.07 17.98 19.17
CA GLY A 103 -0.96 16.88 18.82
C GLY A 103 -0.24 15.75 18.10
N ARG A 104 -1.00 14.96 17.35
CA ARG A 104 -0.55 13.72 16.73
C ARG A 104 -1.11 13.60 15.31
N LEU A 105 -0.28 13.15 14.37
CA LEU A 105 -0.71 12.65 13.07
C LEU A 105 -0.95 11.14 13.17
N HIS A 106 -2.15 10.74 12.76
CA HIS A 106 -2.63 9.37 12.78
C HIS A 106 -2.64 8.81 11.37
N PHE A 107 -2.27 7.54 11.23
CA PHE A 107 -2.23 6.82 9.95
C PHE A 107 -3.14 5.59 10.01
N LEU A 108 -4.05 5.48 9.05
CA LEU A 108 -5.01 4.39 8.98
C LEU A 108 -5.07 3.83 7.58
N ARG A 109 -5.32 2.53 7.48
CA ARG A 109 -5.57 1.84 6.22
C ARG A 109 -6.91 1.10 6.25
N PHE A 110 -7.61 1.16 5.12
CA PHE A 110 -8.88 0.52 4.87
C PHE A 110 -8.76 -0.27 3.57
N GLU A 111 -9.42 -1.41 3.48
CA GLU A 111 -9.65 -2.06 2.18
C GLU A 111 -10.55 -1.17 1.33
N THR A 112 -10.16 -0.89 0.08
CA THR A 112 -10.95 -0.04 -0.83
C THR A 112 -12.34 -0.62 -1.10
N GLU A 113 -12.50 -1.94 -1.02
CA GLU A 113 -13.81 -2.59 -1.12
C GLU A 113 -14.75 -2.18 0.03
N LYS A 114 -14.20 -1.89 1.21
CA LYS A 114 -14.90 -1.41 2.40
C LYS A 114 -14.91 0.12 2.49
N ILE A 115 -14.99 0.83 1.36
CA ILE A 115 -14.92 2.29 1.32
C ILE A 115 -16.00 2.98 2.18
N ASP A 116 -17.17 2.38 2.36
CA ASP A 116 -18.20 2.93 3.26
C ASP A 116 -17.73 3.05 4.70
N THR A 117 -16.94 2.08 5.19
CA THR A 117 -16.35 2.11 6.52
C THR A 117 -15.39 3.28 6.67
N CYS A 118 -14.58 3.55 5.64
CA CYS A 118 -13.69 4.73 5.59
C CYS A 118 -14.49 6.04 5.62
N ILE A 119 -15.56 6.13 4.83
CA ILE A 119 -16.44 7.31 4.81
C ILE A 119 -17.12 7.52 6.17
N GLU A 120 -17.58 6.45 6.81
CA GLU A 120 -18.20 6.51 8.13
C GLU A 120 -17.19 6.96 9.20
N PHE A 121 -15.95 6.46 9.13
CA PHE A 121 -14.87 6.92 10.00
C PHE A 121 -14.62 8.43 9.86
N MET A 122 -14.50 8.94 8.62
CA MET A 122 -14.35 10.37 8.37
C MET A 122 -15.53 11.18 8.90
N ARG A 123 -16.75 10.64 8.83
CA ARG A 123 -17.97 11.26 9.39
C ARG A 123 -17.90 11.36 10.92
N GLU A 124 -17.45 10.32 11.60
CA GLU A 124 -17.27 10.35 13.05
C GLU A 124 -16.16 11.32 13.47
N LEU A 125 -15.08 11.40 12.69
CA LEU A 125 -14.03 12.39 12.91
C LEU A 125 -14.55 13.83 12.75
N GLN A 126 -15.37 14.09 11.73
CA GLN A 126 -16.07 15.37 11.55
C GLN A 126 -16.91 15.73 12.78
N LYS A 127 -17.70 14.77 13.30
CA LYS A 127 -18.53 14.97 14.51
C LYS A 127 -17.68 15.28 15.74
N LYS A 128 -16.56 14.58 15.93
CA LYS A 128 -15.62 14.80 17.04
C LYS A 128 -15.00 16.21 16.97
N GLN A 129 -14.55 16.64 15.80
CA GLN A 129 -13.98 17.98 15.62
C GLN A 129 -15.01 19.10 15.88
N ARG A 130 -16.26 18.94 15.39
CA ARG A 130 -17.34 19.91 15.65
C ARG A 130 -17.64 20.08 17.14
N ARG A 131 -17.61 18.98 17.91
CA ARG A 131 -17.80 19.00 19.37
C ARG A 131 -16.64 19.71 20.08
N ALA A 132 -15.40 19.44 19.69
CA ALA A 132 -14.21 20.03 20.29
C ALA A 132 -14.07 21.54 20.01
N ASN A 133 -14.51 22.02 18.84
CA ASN A 133 -14.37 23.42 18.42
C ASN A 133 -15.60 24.30 18.76
N GLY A 134 -16.48 23.86 19.65
CA GLY A 134 -17.60 24.67 20.15
C GLY A 134 -18.68 24.98 19.11
N GLY A 135 -18.90 24.09 18.13
CA GLY A 135 -20.03 24.17 17.20
C GLY A 135 -19.93 25.25 16.12
N LYS A 136 -18.83 26.02 16.04
CA LYS A 136 -18.57 26.86 14.86
C LYS A 136 -18.27 25.95 13.66
N GLN A 137 -18.83 26.28 12.48
CA GLN A 137 -18.56 25.62 11.20
C GLN A 137 -17.09 25.85 10.78
N SER A 138 -16.10 25.26 11.45
CA SER A 138 -14.90 24.88 10.70
C SER A 138 -15.30 23.61 9.96
N GLU A 139 -15.68 23.75 8.69
CA GLU A 139 -16.01 22.59 7.87
C GLU A 139 -14.78 21.67 7.82
N LEU A 140 -15.00 20.38 8.07
CA LEU A 140 -13.97 19.38 7.83
C LEU A 140 -13.61 19.46 6.35
N CYS A 141 -12.35 19.75 6.07
CA CYS A 141 -11.84 19.77 4.72
C CYS A 141 -11.31 18.38 4.37
N VAL A 142 -11.91 17.73 3.38
CA VAL A 142 -11.45 16.42 2.92
C VAL A 142 -10.60 16.64 1.68
N MET A 143 -9.32 16.31 1.80
CA MET A 143 -8.40 16.22 0.68
C MET A 143 -8.31 14.75 0.25
N ALA A 144 -8.52 14.48 -1.02
CA ALA A 144 -8.48 13.13 -1.55
C ALA A 144 -7.56 13.05 -2.76
N THR A 145 -6.74 12.00 -2.81
CA THR A 145 -5.86 11.69 -3.93
C THR A 145 -6.01 10.22 -4.35
N GLY A 146 -5.31 9.83 -5.41
CA GLY A 146 -5.40 8.51 -6.02
C GLY A 146 -6.64 8.33 -6.91
N GLY A 147 -6.66 7.28 -7.73
CA GLY A 147 -7.76 7.02 -8.67
C GLY A 147 -9.14 6.90 -8.01
N GLY A 148 -9.21 6.46 -6.75
CA GLY A 148 -10.44 6.38 -5.97
C GLY A 148 -11.02 7.72 -5.56
N ALA A 149 -10.21 8.80 -5.51
CA ALA A 149 -10.72 10.16 -5.27
C ALA A 149 -11.66 10.63 -6.38
N PHE A 150 -11.50 10.12 -7.60
CA PHE A 150 -12.43 10.34 -8.71
C PHE A 150 -13.62 9.39 -8.62
N LYS A 151 -13.35 8.09 -8.47
CA LYS A 151 -14.37 7.04 -8.48
C LYS A 151 -15.42 7.20 -7.39
N TYR A 152 -15.01 7.63 -6.20
CA TYR A 152 -15.88 7.72 -5.01
C TYR A 152 -16.24 9.16 -4.63
N TYR A 153 -15.91 10.14 -5.48
CA TYR A 153 -16.12 11.58 -5.20
C TYR A 153 -17.54 11.89 -4.74
N ASP A 154 -18.54 11.57 -5.56
CA ASP A 154 -19.95 11.89 -5.29
C ASP A 154 -20.43 11.21 -4.01
N ARG A 155 -19.99 9.96 -3.79
CA ARG A 155 -20.34 9.18 -2.60
C ARG A 155 -19.80 9.80 -1.31
N ILE A 156 -18.54 10.25 -1.31
CA ILE A 156 -17.93 10.92 -0.16
C ILE A 156 -18.64 12.25 0.09
N LYS A 157 -18.87 13.03 -0.97
CA LYS A 157 -19.54 14.33 -0.92
C LYS A 157 -20.95 14.24 -0.35
N GLU A 158 -21.78 13.31 -0.85
CA GLU A 158 -23.14 13.11 -0.36
C GLU A 158 -23.18 12.65 1.11
N ARG A 159 -22.29 11.74 1.50
CA ARG A 159 -22.30 11.15 2.84
C ARG A 159 -21.75 12.08 3.92
N LEU A 160 -20.74 12.89 3.60
CA LEU A 160 -20.11 13.81 4.55
C LEU A 160 -20.72 15.21 4.52
N GLY A 161 -21.41 15.57 3.42
CA GLY A 161 -21.95 16.91 3.20
C GLY A 161 -20.87 17.99 3.16
N VAL A 162 -19.68 17.65 2.68
CA VAL A 162 -18.54 18.57 2.51
C VAL A 162 -18.01 18.47 1.09
N ASP A 163 -17.41 19.55 0.60
CA ASP A 163 -16.65 19.49 -0.64
C ASP A 163 -15.36 18.69 -0.43
N VAL A 164 -15.05 17.83 -1.40
CA VAL A 164 -13.81 17.06 -1.46
C VAL A 164 -12.86 17.78 -2.39
N MET A 165 -11.67 18.14 -1.91
CA MET A 165 -10.59 18.68 -2.73
C MET A 165 -9.80 17.51 -3.31
N ARG A 166 -9.72 17.43 -4.63
CA ARG A 166 -8.99 16.37 -5.31
C ARG A 166 -7.60 16.86 -5.66
N GLU A 167 -6.59 16.12 -5.24
CA GLU A 167 -5.20 16.41 -5.49
C GLU A 167 -4.60 15.37 -6.45
N ASP A 168 -3.53 15.73 -7.16
CA ASP A 168 -2.80 14.79 -8.02
C ASP A 168 -2.08 13.71 -7.19
N GLU A 169 -2.13 12.47 -7.66
CA GLU A 169 -1.55 11.31 -6.96
C GLU A 169 -0.04 11.40 -6.85
N MET A 170 0.62 11.82 -7.92
CA MET A 170 2.07 11.87 -7.97
C MET A 170 2.60 13.05 -7.19
N GLU A 171 1.95 14.20 -7.29
CA GLU A 171 2.30 15.39 -6.51
C GLU A 171 2.16 15.14 -5.01
N CYS A 172 1.03 14.57 -4.56
CA CYS A 172 0.83 14.18 -3.16
C CYS A 172 1.91 13.19 -2.67
N LEU A 173 2.23 12.19 -3.50
CA LEU A 173 3.23 11.18 -3.18
C LEU A 173 4.62 11.82 -2.97
N ILE A 174 5.06 12.70 -3.88
CA ILE A 174 6.36 13.35 -3.77
C ILE A 174 6.40 14.34 -2.62
N GLN A 175 5.37 15.17 -2.44
CA GLN A 175 5.32 16.13 -1.33
C GLN A 175 5.29 15.43 0.04
N GLY A 176 4.51 14.35 0.16
CA GLY A 176 4.45 13.55 1.38
C GLY A 176 5.77 12.85 1.67
N LEU A 177 6.40 12.24 0.67
CA LEU A 177 7.70 11.59 0.82
C LEU A 177 8.80 12.60 1.20
N ASP A 178 8.86 13.75 0.53
CA ASP A 178 9.83 14.79 0.87
C ASP A 178 9.66 15.25 2.32
N PHE A 179 8.41 15.46 2.78
CA PHE A 179 8.12 15.74 4.19
C PHE A 179 8.70 14.68 5.14
N PHE A 180 8.52 13.41 4.82
CA PHE A 180 9.05 12.31 5.63
C PHE A 180 10.58 12.29 5.66
N ILE A 181 11.24 12.48 4.51
CA ILE A 181 12.70 12.44 4.44
C ILE A 181 13.34 13.67 5.11
N THR A 182 12.72 14.86 4.99
CA THR A 182 13.35 16.12 5.45
C THR A 182 12.95 16.52 6.87
N GLU A 183 11.75 16.13 7.34
CA GLU A 183 11.21 16.62 8.60
C GLU A 183 11.06 15.55 9.69
N ILE A 184 10.95 14.26 9.33
CA ILE A 184 10.64 13.19 10.28
C ILE A 184 11.89 12.35 10.58
N PRO A 185 12.38 12.35 11.83
CA PRO A 185 13.53 11.54 12.21
C PRO A 185 13.17 10.06 12.29
N ASN A 186 14.15 9.18 12.04
CA ASN A 186 14.02 7.71 12.11
C ASN A 186 12.93 7.13 11.19
N GLU A 187 12.66 7.78 10.06
CA GLU A 187 11.71 7.29 9.06
C GLU A 187 12.40 6.48 7.97
N VAL A 188 13.49 7.01 7.41
CA VAL A 188 14.23 6.37 6.31
C VAL A 188 15.24 5.39 6.87
N PHE A 189 15.27 4.17 6.34
CA PHE A 189 16.21 3.14 6.77
C PHE A 189 16.73 2.27 5.63
N THR A 190 17.86 1.60 5.87
CA THR A 190 18.41 0.55 5.03
C THR A 190 18.52 -0.76 5.80
N TYR A 191 18.33 -1.88 5.11
CA TYR A 191 18.43 -3.22 5.66
C TYR A 191 19.25 -4.11 4.71
N HIS A 192 20.06 -4.99 5.30
CA HIS A 192 20.93 -5.92 4.58
C HIS A 192 20.86 -7.30 5.24
N ASP A 193 20.51 -8.33 4.47
CA ASP A 193 20.40 -9.72 4.96
C ASP A 193 21.74 -10.29 5.47
N GLU A 194 22.87 -9.68 5.10
CA GLU A 194 24.21 -10.08 5.54
C GLU A 194 24.57 -9.57 6.95
N ASP A 195 23.77 -8.63 7.50
CA ASP A 195 23.98 -8.11 8.84
C ASP A 195 23.54 -9.16 9.87
N GLN A 196 24.49 -9.68 10.67
CA GLN A 196 24.27 -10.81 11.58
C GLN A 196 23.19 -10.53 12.63
N ASP A 197 23.01 -9.26 12.98
CA ASP A 197 22.05 -8.83 14.00
C ASP A 197 20.71 -8.36 13.39
N ASN A 198 20.52 -8.48 12.07
CA ASN A 198 19.35 -7.98 11.34
C ASN A 198 19.03 -6.50 11.67
N LEU A 199 20.07 -5.68 11.84
CA LEU A 199 19.91 -4.31 12.30
C LEU A 199 19.32 -3.41 11.21
N ILE A 200 18.34 -2.61 11.62
CA ILE A 200 17.78 -1.54 10.79
C ILE A 200 18.66 -0.30 10.97
N HIS A 201 19.25 0.18 9.88
CA HIS A 201 20.10 1.37 9.88
C HIS A 201 19.29 2.60 9.47
N TYR A 202 18.85 3.39 10.44
CA TYR A 202 18.11 4.62 10.19
C TYR A 202 19.02 5.75 9.71
N THR A 203 18.50 6.56 8.79
CA THR A 203 19.15 7.76 8.27
C THR A 203 18.50 9.00 8.88
N ASP A 204 19.33 9.94 9.35
CA ASP A 204 18.85 11.22 9.84
C ASP A 204 18.16 12.04 8.74
N ALA A 205 17.17 12.84 9.14
CA ALA A 205 16.50 13.76 8.24
C ALA A 205 17.49 14.78 7.67
N ARG A 206 17.49 14.96 6.34
CA ARG A 206 18.44 15.81 5.62
C ARG A 206 17.78 16.56 4.48
N ALA A 207 18.31 17.73 4.12
CA ALA A 207 17.75 18.58 3.06
C ALA A 207 18.30 18.25 1.65
N ASP A 208 19.45 17.59 1.56
CA ASP A 208 20.14 17.25 0.31
C ASP A 208 19.80 15.83 -0.16
N VAL A 209 18.52 15.61 -0.46
CA VAL A 209 17.98 14.27 -0.79
C VAL A 209 18.03 13.94 -2.28
N TYR A 210 18.13 14.95 -3.15
CA TYR A 210 18.00 14.79 -4.59
C TYR A 210 19.36 14.62 -5.29
N PRO A 211 19.41 13.91 -6.43
CA PRO A 211 18.30 13.18 -7.06
C PRO A 211 18.07 11.81 -6.42
N TYR A 212 16.84 11.31 -6.49
CA TYR A 212 16.51 9.94 -6.10
C TYR A 212 15.54 9.28 -7.09
N LEU A 213 15.48 7.94 -7.06
CA LEU A 213 14.49 7.16 -7.77
C LEU A 213 13.48 6.62 -6.76
N LEU A 214 12.23 7.06 -6.88
CA LEU A 214 11.12 6.50 -6.13
C LEU A 214 10.53 5.32 -6.91
N VAL A 215 10.49 4.15 -6.26
CA VAL A 215 9.79 2.97 -6.76
C VAL A 215 8.58 2.73 -5.87
N ASN A 216 7.41 3.22 -6.31
CA ASN A 216 6.17 3.06 -5.56
C ASN A 216 5.47 1.75 -5.95
N ILE A 217 5.37 0.81 -5.01
CA ILE A 217 4.80 -0.52 -5.22
C ILE A 217 3.40 -0.57 -4.58
N GLY A 218 2.37 -0.49 -5.42
CA GLY A 218 0.97 -0.70 -5.04
C GLY A 218 0.40 -1.91 -5.77
N SER A 219 -0.83 -1.79 -6.30
CA SER A 219 -1.41 -2.84 -7.16
C SER A 219 -0.54 -3.11 -8.39
N GLY A 220 0.02 -2.05 -8.98
CA GLY A 220 1.14 -2.09 -9.93
C GLY A 220 2.36 -1.35 -9.38
N VAL A 221 3.38 -1.09 -10.21
CA VAL A 221 4.60 -0.38 -9.82
C VAL A 221 4.80 0.87 -10.66
N SER A 222 5.11 2.00 -10.01
CA SER A 222 5.48 3.25 -10.67
C SER A 222 6.92 3.63 -10.31
N MET A 223 7.73 3.95 -11.33
CA MET A 223 9.11 4.39 -11.15
C MET A 223 9.21 5.87 -11.51
N ILE A 224 9.59 6.70 -10.53
CA ILE A 224 9.58 8.15 -10.63
C ILE A 224 10.97 8.69 -10.34
N LYS A 225 11.55 9.40 -11.31
CA LYS A 225 12.79 10.14 -11.12
C LYS A 225 12.46 11.47 -10.45
N VAL A 226 13.06 11.76 -9.31
CA VAL A 226 12.88 13.01 -8.58
C VAL A 226 14.19 13.78 -8.57
N GLU A 227 14.19 14.97 -9.16
CA GLU A 227 15.37 15.81 -9.34
C GLU A 227 15.41 17.01 -8.40
N GLY A 228 14.30 17.32 -7.74
CA GLY A 228 14.16 18.43 -6.81
C GLY A 228 12.72 18.60 -6.35
N PRO A 229 12.46 19.58 -5.46
CA PRO A 229 11.11 19.87 -4.99
C PRO A 229 10.21 20.19 -6.17
N SER A 230 9.08 19.49 -6.27
CA SER A 230 8.13 19.63 -7.40
C SER A 230 8.74 19.38 -8.80
N LYS A 231 9.95 18.80 -8.89
CA LYS A 231 10.62 18.47 -10.16
C LYS A 231 10.81 16.97 -10.25
N PHE A 232 9.80 16.30 -10.79
CA PHE A 232 9.76 14.85 -10.93
C PHE A 232 9.16 14.42 -12.25
N GLN A 233 9.48 13.19 -12.65
CA GLN A 233 8.95 12.58 -13.86
C GLN A 233 8.78 11.08 -13.65
N ARG A 234 7.60 10.55 -13.98
CA ARG A 234 7.41 9.10 -14.11
C ARG A 234 8.19 8.59 -15.32
N ILE A 235 9.24 7.82 -15.06
CA ILE A 235 10.14 7.29 -16.09
C ILE A 235 9.73 5.89 -16.55
N GLY A 236 8.87 5.20 -15.80
CA GLY A 236 8.42 3.87 -16.16
C GLY A 236 7.52 3.25 -15.10
N GLY A 237 7.29 1.95 -15.26
CA GLY A 237 6.56 1.13 -14.32
C GLY A 237 6.32 -0.26 -14.87
N THR A 238 5.77 -1.13 -14.03
CA THR A 238 5.35 -2.48 -14.42
C THR A 238 3.95 -2.75 -13.85
N SER A 239 3.16 -3.53 -14.58
CA SER A 239 1.89 -4.04 -14.05
C SER A 239 2.10 -5.17 -13.03
N LEU A 240 3.31 -5.75 -12.98
CA LEU A 240 3.70 -6.78 -12.02
C LEU A 240 4.03 -6.15 -10.66
N GLY A 241 2.99 -5.86 -9.88
CA GLY A 241 3.09 -5.31 -8.52
C GLY A 241 2.45 -6.21 -7.48
N GLY A 242 2.04 -5.61 -6.35
CA GLY A 242 1.38 -6.32 -5.26
C GLY A 242 0.03 -6.94 -5.67
N GLY A 243 -0.68 -6.33 -6.62
CA GLY A 243 -1.94 -6.88 -7.15
C GLY A 243 -1.74 -8.16 -7.96
N THR A 244 -0.62 -8.26 -8.69
CA THR A 244 -0.25 -9.50 -9.39
C THR A 244 0.13 -10.59 -8.41
N LEU A 245 0.95 -10.27 -7.40
CA LEU A 245 1.34 -11.22 -6.36
C LEU A 245 0.09 -11.76 -5.64
N TRP A 246 -0.77 -10.86 -5.15
CA TRP A 246 -1.99 -11.23 -4.44
C TRP A 246 -2.93 -12.05 -5.33
N GLY A 247 -3.20 -11.60 -6.56
CA GLY A 247 -4.08 -12.32 -7.49
C GLY A 247 -3.59 -13.74 -7.77
N LEU A 248 -2.29 -13.92 -8.05
CA LEU A 248 -1.72 -15.25 -8.32
C LEU A 248 -1.73 -16.14 -7.08
N LEU A 249 -1.31 -15.64 -5.92
CA LEU A 249 -1.30 -16.46 -4.70
C LEU A 249 -2.71 -16.88 -4.28
N SER A 250 -3.71 -15.99 -4.42
CA SER A 250 -5.11 -16.34 -4.15
C SER A 250 -5.59 -17.52 -5.01
N LEU A 251 -5.19 -17.54 -6.29
CA LEU A 251 -5.53 -18.61 -7.23
C LEU A 251 -4.77 -19.91 -6.95
N LEU A 252 -3.51 -19.82 -6.53
CA LEU A 252 -2.61 -20.96 -6.44
C LEU A 252 -2.60 -21.64 -5.07
N THR A 253 -2.80 -20.89 -3.98
CA THR A 253 -2.64 -21.40 -2.60
C THR A 253 -3.93 -21.40 -1.79
N GLY A 254 -4.98 -20.73 -2.27
CA GLY A 254 -6.23 -20.55 -1.54
C GLY A 254 -6.13 -19.59 -0.35
N ALA A 255 -5.01 -18.86 -0.22
CA ALA A 255 -4.84 -17.83 0.79
C ALA A 255 -5.90 -16.72 0.64
N ARG A 256 -6.40 -16.22 1.78
CA ARG A 256 -7.50 -15.24 1.82
C ARG A 256 -7.04 -13.84 2.16
N THR A 257 -5.99 -13.74 2.96
CA THR A 257 -5.41 -12.46 3.38
C THR A 257 -3.98 -12.33 2.88
N PHE A 258 -3.48 -11.10 2.83
CA PHE A 258 -2.08 -10.85 2.48
C PHE A 258 -1.12 -11.43 3.53
N ASP A 259 -1.50 -11.42 4.81
CA ASP A 259 -0.68 -11.98 5.88
C ASP A 259 -0.57 -13.51 5.79
N ASP A 260 -1.64 -14.20 5.39
CA ASP A 260 -1.58 -15.63 5.07
C ASP A 260 -0.56 -15.90 3.96
N MET A 261 -0.54 -15.05 2.93
CA MET A 261 0.38 -15.18 1.80
C MET A 261 1.83 -15.01 2.22
N LEU A 262 2.11 -14.02 3.08
CA LEU A 262 3.45 -13.82 3.64
C LEU A 262 3.88 -15.01 4.52
N ALA A 263 3.01 -15.50 5.39
CA ALA A 263 3.31 -16.66 6.24
C ALA A 263 3.57 -17.93 5.42
N MET A 264 2.83 -18.14 4.32
CA MET A 264 3.08 -19.25 3.39
C MET A 264 4.40 -19.09 2.64
N ALA A 265 4.75 -17.86 2.24
CA ALA A 265 6.00 -17.58 1.53
C ALA A 265 7.23 -17.78 2.43
N ASP A 266 7.14 -17.38 3.70
CA ASP A 266 8.21 -17.54 4.70
C ASP A 266 8.54 -19.02 4.96
N ALA A 267 7.51 -19.88 5.03
CA ALA A 267 7.69 -21.33 5.18
C ALA A 267 7.98 -22.06 3.84
N GLY A 268 7.97 -21.34 2.71
CA GLY A 268 8.05 -21.91 1.38
C GLY A 268 9.46 -22.23 0.92
N ASP A 269 9.57 -23.14 -0.05
CA ASP A 269 10.81 -23.39 -0.80
C ASP A 269 10.57 -23.22 -2.29
N ASN A 270 11.03 -22.09 -2.84
CA ASN A 270 10.85 -21.75 -4.25
C ASN A 270 11.63 -22.70 -5.18
N SER A 271 12.69 -23.38 -4.70
CA SER A 271 13.48 -24.32 -5.50
C SER A 271 12.65 -25.52 -5.99
N THR A 272 11.49 -25.78 -5.38
CA THR A 272 10.58 -26.83 -5.79
C THR A 272 9.72 -26.47 -7.02
N VAL A 273 9.64 -25.19 -7.37
CA VAL A 273 8.76 -24.61 -8.40
C VAL A 273 9.56 -23.89 -9.49
N ASP A 274 10.60 -23.16 -9.09
CA ASP A 274 11.47 -22.40 -9.97
C ASP A 274 12.59 -23.25 -10.58
N LEU A 275 12.98 -22.92 -11.80
CA LEU A 275 14.18 -23.46 -12.42
C LEU A 275 15.38 -22.56 -12.07
N LEU A 276 16.36 -23.12 -11.37
CA LEU A 276 17.56 -22.43 -10.91
C LEU A 276 18.71 -22.62 -11.90
N VAL A 277 19.74 -21.76 -11.83
CA VAL A 277 20.96 -21.89 -12.65
C VAL A 277 21.62 -23.26 -12.44
N GLY A 278 21.67 -23.76 -11.21
CA GLY A 278 22.20 -25.10 -10.92
C GLY A 278 21.42 -26.25 -11.57
N ASP A 279 20.12 -26.07 -11.85
CA ASP A 279 19.33 -27.08 -12.58
C ASP A 279 19.72 -27.15 -14.07
N ILE A 280 20.31 -26.08 -14.62
CA ILE A 280 20.71 -25.98 -16.04
C ILE A 280 22.17 -26.40 -16.23
N TYR A 281 23.06 -25.90 -15.37
CA TYR A 281 24.51 -26.07 -15.51
C TYR A 281 25.09 -27.21 -14.65
N GLY A 282 24.29 -27.78 -13.74
CA GLY A 282 24.68 -28.85 -12.82
C GLY A 282 24.73 -28.40 -11.36
N GLN A 283 24.47 -29.32 -10.44
CA GLN A 283 24.54 -29.05 -9.01
C GLN A 283 25.97 -28.66 -8.60
N GLY A 284 26.11 -27.62 -7.78
CA GLY A 284 27.40 -27.03 -7.39
C GLY A 284 27.99 -26.07 -8.42
N MET A 285 27.35 -25.88 -9.58
CA MET A 285 27.87 -25.05 -10.67
C MET A 285 27.03 -23.79 -10.85
N GLY A 286 27.64 -22.63 -10.61
CA GLY A 286 27.11 -21.34 -11.04
C GLY A 286 27.40 -21.06 -12.52
N TYR A 287 26.97 -19.89 -12.99
CA TYR A 287 27.40 -19.34 -14.27
C TYR A 287 28.43 -18.22 -14.04
N ASP A 288 29.65 -18.63 -13.71
CA ASP A 288 30.74 -17.74 -13.25
C ASP A 288 31.09 -16.62 -14.23
N LYS A 289 30.92 -16.85 -15.54
CA LYS A 289 31.25 -15.84 -16.58
C LYS A 289 30.46 -14.54 -16.43
N ILE A 290 29.28 -14.60 -15.82
CA ILE A 290 28.41 -13.45 -15.60
C ILE A 290 28.00 -13.28 -14.13
N GLY A 291 28.67 -13.99 -13.22
CA GLY A 291 28.49 -13.85 -11.77
C GLY A 291 27.16 -14.36 -11.21
N LEU A 292 26.52 -15.34 -11.86
CA LEU A 292 25.28 -15.93 -11.32
C LEU A 292 25.58 -17.16 -10.47
N SER A 293 25.06 -17.19 -9.24
CA SER A 293 25.18 -18.34 -8.34
C SER A 293 24.30 -19.51 -8.78
N GLU A 294 24.56 -20.73 -8.28
CA GLU A 294 23.69 -21.89 -8.55
C GLU A 294 22.24 -21.70 -8.07
N ARG A 295 22.05 -20.88 -7.02
CA ARG A 295 20.75 -20.58 -6.39
C ARG A 295 19.98 -19.49 -7.12
N THR A 296 20.62 -18.82 -8.09
CA THR A 296 19.97 -17.77 -8.87
C THR A 296 18.82 -18.37 -9.69
N ILE A 297 17.65 -17.76 -9.62
CA ILE A 297 16.49 -18.17 -10.42
C ILE A 297 16.79 -17.86 -11.90
N ALA A 298 16.77 -18.89 -12.74
CA ALA A 298 16.91 -18.74 -14.18
C ALA A 298 15.54 -18.58 -14.86
N SER A 299 14.52 -19.28 -14.36
CA SER A 299 13.14 -19.18 -14.85
C SER A 299 12.14 -19.44 -13.74
N SER A 300 11.42 -18.39 -13.33
CA SER A 300 10.34 -18.49 -12.35
C SER A 300 9.23 -19.42 -12.85
N PHE A 301 8.73 -20.30 -11.99
CA PHE A 301 7.75 -21.36 -12.33
C PHE A 301 8.22 -22.36 -13.41
N GLY A 302 9.51 -22.37 -13.78
CA GLY A 302 10.03 -23.19 -14.87
C GLY A 302 9.82 -24.70 -14.68
N LYS A 303 9.80 -25.21 -13.44
CA LYS A 303 9.58 -26.64 -13.17
C LYS A 303 8.11 -27.05 -13.31
N VAL A 304 7.16 -26.13 -13.16
CA VAL A 304 5.72 -26.41 -13.27
C VAL A 304 5.37 -26.88 -14.67
N PHE A 305 5.87 -26.19 -15.69
CA PHE A 305 5.65 -26.57 -17.10
C PHE A 305 6.21 -27.97 -17.39
N LYS A 306 7.41 -28.27 -16.90
CA LYS A 306 8.06 -29.57 -17.08
C LYS A 306 7.22 -30.70 -16.46
N ARG A 307 6.83 -30.54 -15.19
CA ARG A 307 6.00 -31.52 -14.48
C ARG A 307 4.63 -31.73 -15.13
N LYS A 308 4.01 -30.66 -15.62
CA LYS A 308 2.72 -30.76 -16.32
C LYS A 308 2.84 -31.62 -17.58
N ARG A 309 3.86 -31.37 -18.41
CA ARG A 309 4.09 -32.17 -19.63
C ARG A 309 4.42 -33.62 -19.33
N GLU A 310 5.21 -33.88 -18.29
CA GLU A 310 5.51 -35.24 -17.84
C GLU A 310 4.24 -35.97 -17.39
N ALA A 311 3.34 -35.28 -16.65
CA ALA A 311 2.06 -35.85 -16.24
C ALA A 311 1.13 -36.13 -17.44
N GLU A 312 1.07 -35.23 -18.42
CA GLU A 312 0.29 -35.43 -19.67
C GLU A 312 0.82 -36.63 -20.46
N GLN A 313 2.14 -36.75 -20.64
CA GLN A 313 2.76 -37.89 -21.33
C GLN A 313 2.51 -39.21 -20.60
N ASN A 314 2.67 -39.23 -19.28
CA ASN A 314 2.40 -40.44 -18.49
C ASN A 314 0.92 -40.87 -18.54
N ALA A 315 -0.01 -39.91 -18.66
CA ALA A 315 -1.44 -40.20 -18.80
C ALA A 315 -1.77 -40.76 -20.20
N GLU A 316 -1.11 -40.26 -21.26
CA GLU A 316 -1.24 -40.78 -22.62
C GLU A 316 -0.65 -42.21 -22.73
N ASP A 317 0.52 -42.45 -22.15
CA ASP A 317 1.18 -43.76 -22.14
C ASP A 317 0.44 -44.79 -21.26
N GLY A 318 -0.20 -44.33 -20.18
CA GLY A 318 -1.01 -45.16 -19.29
C GLY A 318 -2.35 -45.62 -19.89
N GLN A 319 -2.85 -44.97 -20.94
CA GLN A 319 -4.07 -45.41 -21.67
C GLN A 319 -3.78 -46.49 -22.73
N LEU A 320 -2.52 -46.81 -23.02
CA LEU A 320 -2.12 -47.85 -23.98
C LEU A 320 -1.95 -49.25 -23.34
N GLN A 321 -2.27 -49.41 -22.05
CA GLN A 321 -2.34 -50.71 -21.38
C GLN A 321 -3.78 -51.13 -21.12
N HIS A 322 -4.62 -51.18 -22.17
CA HIS A 322 -5.79 -52.04 -22.15
C HIS A 322 -5.41 -53.37 -22.82
N GLU A 323 -5.44 -54.42 -22.01
CA GLU A 323 -5.10 -55.79 -22.33
C GLU A 323 -5.72 -56.27 -23.66
N ASP A 324 -4.87 -56.68 -24.60
CA ASP A 324 -5.23 -57.64 -25.65
C ASP A 324 -5.48 -59.01 -24.99
N GLY A 325 -6.70 -59.22 -24.50
CA GLY A 325 -7.26 -60.52 -24.17
C GLY A 325 -8.38 -60.87 -25.15
N PRO A 326 -8.37 -62.04 -25.81
CA PRO A 326 -9.34 -62.32 -26.87
C PRO A 326 -10.65 -62.81 -26.28
N GLY A 327 -11.77 -62.20 -26.70
CA GLY A 327 -13.05 -62.89 -26.72
C GLY A 327 -14.25 -62.06 -26.27
N GLY A 328 -15.26 -62.01 -27.15
CA GLY A 328 -16.65 -61.78 -26.76
C GLY A 328 -17.26 -60.54 -27.38
N TYR A 329 -17.80 -60.70 -28.59
CA TYR A 329 -18.89 -59.87 -29.08
C TYR A 329 -20.04 -59.87 -28.08
N ASP A 330 -20.56 -58.71 -27.71
CA ASP A 330 -22.01 -58.53 -27.67
C ASP A 330 -22.41 -57.05 -27.68
N THR A 331 -23.24 -56.75 -28.68
CA THR A 331 -23.91 -55.48 -28.96
C THR A 331 -25.11 -55.28 -28.03
N ALA A 332 -25.23 -54.12 -27.38
CA ALA A 332 -26.54 -53.51 -27.07
C ALA A 332 -26.39 -52.06 -26.57
N THR A 333 -26.79 -51.10 -27.40
CA THR A 333 -27.37 -49.83 -26.93
C THR A 333 -28.81 -50.08 -26.48
N PRO A 334 -29.37 -49.24 -25.59
CA PRO A 334 -30.34 -48.28 -26.12
C PRO A 334 -30.31 -46.89 -25.48
N GLU A 335 -30.82 -45.98 -26.29
CA GLU A 335 -31.08 -44.55 -26.08
C GLU A 335 -32.07 -44.26 -24.94
N GLY A 336 -31.96 -43.02 -24.41
CA GLY A 336 -33.14 -42.20 -24.16
C GLY A 336 -33.42 -41.81 -22.71
N ALA A 337 -33.06 -40.58 -22.34
CA ALA A 337 -33.88 -39.72 -21.47
C ALA A 337 -33.37 -38.28 -21.48
N ALA A 338 -33.88 -37.48 -22.42
CA ALA A 338 -33.89 -36.03 -22.28
C ALA A 338 -34.96 -35.63 -21.25
N LYS A 339 -34.62 -34.79 -20.27
CA LYS A 339 -35.55 -33.83 -19.66
C LYS A 339 -34.84 -32.72 -18.88
N GLN A 340 -34.89 -31.54 -19.48
CA GLN A 340 -35.12 -30.21 -18.89
C GLN A 340 -34.42 -29.87 -17.57
N GLN A 341 -33.48 -28.93 -17.63
CA GLN A 341 -33.29 -28.00 -16.53
C GLN A 341 -33.04 -26.57 -17.03
N SER A 342 -33.71 -25.67 -16.32
CA SER A 342 -33.96 -24.26 -16.53
C SER A 342 -32.73 -23.37 -16.69
N ASP A 343 -32.89 -22.31 -17.49
CA ASP A 343 -32.08 -21.09 -17.48
C ASP A 343 -31.81 -20.57 -16.06
N ARG A 344 -30.66 -20.92 -15.50
CA ARG A 344 -29.92 -20.11 -14.54
C ARG A 344 -28.46 -20.13 -14.93
N LYS A 345 -28.02 -19.05 -15.59
CA LYS A 345 -26.60 -18.73 -15.83
C LYS A 345 -25.83 -18.67 -14.50
N PHE A 346 -25.26 -19.79 -14.10
CA PHE A 346 -24.05 -19.86 -13.27
C PHE A 346 -23.37 -21.19 -13.61
N ASP A 347 -22.76 -21.27 -14.78
CA ASP A 347 -21.88 -22.39 -15.14
C ASP A 347 -20.47 -21.85 -15.36
N ILE A 348 -19.71 -21.82 -14.26
CA ILE A 348 -18.25 -21.88 -14.32
C ILE A 348 -17.91 -23.38 -14.29
N GLY A 349 -18.09 -24.03 -15.44
CA GLY A 349 -17.76 -25.44 -15.62
C GLY A 349 -16.24 -25.65 -15.58
N GLU A 350 -15.80 -26.71 -14.90
CA GLU A 350 -14.40 -27.17 -14.74
C GLU A 350 -13.54 -26.52 -13.64
N GLY A 351 -14.10 -25.78 -12.69
CA GLY A 351 -13.30 -25.22 -11.57
C GLY A 351 -12.31 -24.12 -11.97
N ARG A 352 -12.44 -23.59 -13.20
CA ARG A 352 -11.63 -22.47 -13.71
C ARG A 352 -12.28 -21.14 -13.33
N MET A 353 -11.64 -20.30 -12.53
CA MET A 353 -12.25 -19.02 -12.10
C MET A 353 -12.48 -18.00 -13.23
N PHE A 354 -11.76 -18.12 -14.36
CA PHE A 354 -11.85 -17.19 -15.49
C PHE A 354 -12.07 -17.94 -16.80
N ALA A 355 -12.80 -17.32 -17.73
CA ALA A 355 -12.96 -17.88 -19.06
C ALA A 355 -11.64 -17.71 -19.83
N PRO A 356 -11.21 -18.67 -20.68
CA PRO A 356 -9.98 -18.51 -21.46
C PRO A 356 -9.94 -17.23 -22.31
N GLN A 357 -11.10 -16.72 -22.71
CA GLN A 357 -11.25 -15.49 -23.47
C GLN A 357 -10.94 -14.22 -22.66
N ASP A 358 -10.99 -14.29 -21.33
CA ASP A 358 -10.67 -13.16 -20.43
C ASP A 358 -9.16 -12.90 -20.36
N ILE A 359 -8.34 -13.91 -20.71
CA ILE A 359 -6.88 -13.80 -20.79
C ILE A 359 -6.50 -13.20 -22.15
N SER A 360 -6.74 -11.89 -22.31
CA SER A 360 -6.24 -11.12 -23.45
C SER A 360 -4.84 -10.58 -23.17
N ARG A 361 -4.01 -10.50 -24.21
CA ARG A 361 -2.75 -9.74 -24.19
C ARG A 361 -3.02 -8.26 -24.14
#